data_AF-A0A3D2HS88-F1
#
_entry.id   AF-A0A3D2HS88-F1
#
_cell.length_a   1.000
_cell.length_b   1.000
_cell.length_c   1.000
_cell.angle_alpha   90.00
_cell.angle_beta   90.00
_cell.angle_gamma   90.00
#
_symmetry.space_group_name_H-M   'P 1'
#
loop_
_entity.id
_entity.type
_entity.pdbx_description
1 polymer ?
#
loop_
_entity_poly.entity_id
_entity_poly.type
_entity_poly.pdbx_seq_one_letter_code
_entity_poly.pdbx_strand_id
1 'polypeptide(L)'
;MALSYEFSIGSVRAKETSLFTSADIDRLLACKDENELARLLSDKGYGDGKTVEEIIDSHTKAMWDYLKSVAPDFEIFNPFFYQNDVHNLKVVLKGTMANRDYGELILTPLTISVETLKEAVEKRKFSLLPDWLAKAADEAYETLAHTGDARMSDALVDKALMEKMISSAEGFSSQFLKTYFKTYVFYSNIKIALRSARTGTSMDYLLKALCDVDDFRKSSVISAALKGIDSLVDELSKYSEYGCGEAISEYKKSPSAFERFVDNRLIKTAKESCKRASEGAEPLLGYYLGCEAEKKVIHIIASGIRTKTDTDTIRERLREIYG
;
A
#
# COMPACT_ATOMS: atom_id res chain seq x y z
N MET A 1 25.90 -9.80 -19.91
CA MET A 1 25.80 -10.91 -18.94
C MET A 1 24.41 -10.78 -18.33
N ALA A 2 23.59 -11.82 -18.34
CA ALA A 2 22.28 -11.75 -17.67
C ALA A 2 22.52 -11.52 -16.17
N LEU A 3 21.76 -10.64 -15.55
CA LEU A 3 21.82 -10.42 -14.10
C LEU A 3 21.45 -11.74 -13.40
N SER A 4 22.19 -12.11 -12.37
CA SER A 4 21.90 -13.29 -11.55
C SER A 4 21.37 -12.86 -10.19
N TYR A 5 20.53 -13.70 -9.56
CA TYR A 5 20.02 -13.38 -8.23
C TYR A 5 21.15 -13.33 -7.19
N GLU A 6 22.21 -14.13 -7.32
CA GLU A 6 23.34 -14.11 -6.39
C GLU A 6 24.05 -12.74 -6.37
N PHE A 7 24.31 -12.17 -7.56
CA PHE A 7 24.85 -10.81 -7.66
C PHE A 7 23.89 -9.78 -7.05
N SER A 8 22.61 -9.89 -7.40
CA SER A 8 21.56 -8.96 -6.98
C SER A 8 21.40 -8.93 -5.46
N ILE A 9 21.44 -10.11 -4.83
CA ILE A 9 21.37 -10.26 -3.38
C ILE A 9 22.58 -9.60 -2.74
N GLY A 10 23.80 -9.88 -3.20
CA GLY A 10 25.01 -9.24 -2.69
C GLY A 10 24.96 -7.70 -2.76
N SER A 11 24.50 -7.17 -3.91
CA SER A 11 24.31 -5.73 -4.10
C SER A 11 23.26 -5.15 -3.15
N VAL A 12 22.10 -5.79 -3.03
CA VAL A 12 21.02 -5.30 -2.16
C VAL A 12 21.39 -5.37 -0.68
N ARG A 13 22.07 -6.43 -0.23
CA ARG A 13 22.54 -6.52 1.17
C ARG A 13 23.47 -5.37 1.53
N ALA A 14 24.32 -4.92 0.61
CA ALA A 14 25.12 -3.73 0.82
C ALA A 14 24.25 -2.46 0.94
N LYS A 15 23.22 -2.32 0.11
CA LYS A 15 22.25 -1.21 0.17
C LYS A 15 21.35 -1.23 1.42
N GLU A 16 21.01 -2.39 1.96
CA GLU A 16 20.23 -2.48 3.21
C GLU A 16 20.91 -1.78 4.38
N THR A 17 22.24 -1.63 4.37
CA THR A 17 22.99 -0.91 5.41
C THR A 17 22.72 0.59 5.45
N SER A 18 22.16 1.18 4.39
CA SER A 18 21.77 2.60 4.36
C SER A 18 20.35 2.85 4.86
N LEU A 19 19.56 1.78 5.08
CA LEU A 19 18.22 1.90 5.65
C LEU A 19 18.28 2.48 7.07
N PHE A 20 17.18 3.10 7.49
CA PHE A 20 17.02 3.72 8.79
C PHE A 20 17.10 2.69 9.90
N THR A 21 17.86 3.04 10.91
CA THR A 21 17.89 2.38 12.20
C THR A 21 16.98 3.10 13.18
N SER A 22 16.65 2.49 14.32
CA SER A 22 15.90 3.17 15.39
C SER A 22 16.58 4.48 15.83
N ALA A 23 17.92 4.52 15.84
CA ALA A 23 18.68 5.72 16.19
C ALA A 23 18.52 6.83 15.13
N ASP A 24 18.39 6.48 13.85
CA ASP A 24 18.08 7.47 12.81
C ASP A 24 16.68 8.06 13.04
N ILE A 25 15.69 7.22 13.36
CA ILE A 25 14.32 7.68 13.65
C ILE A 25 14.28 8.63 14.85
N ASP A 26 14.99 8.31 15.93
CA ASP A 26 15.05 9.20 17.11
C ASP A 26 15.67 10.57 16.77
N ARG A 27 16.64 10.63 15.85
CA ARG A 27 17.19 11.91 15.36
C ARG A 27 16.17 12.68 14.53
N LEU A 28 15.45 12.01 13.63
CA LEU A 28 14.39 12.65 12.82
C LEU A 28 13.25 13.20 13.70
N LEU A 29 12.89 12.48 14.77
CA LEU A 29 11.89 12.92 15.75
C LEU A 29 12.31 14.16 16.56
N ALA A 30 13.60 14.43 16.66
CA ALA A 30 14.13 15.58 17.39
C ALA A 30 14.12 16.88 16.58
N CYS A 31 13.83 16.82 15.28
CA CYS A 31 13.73 18.00 14.42
C CYS A 31 12.58 18.92 14.86
N LYS A 32 12.85 20.23 14.86
CA LYS A 32 11.90 21.26 15.31
C LYS A 32 11.00 21.79 14.19
N ASP A 33 11.49 21.71 12.97
CA ASP A 33 10.79 22.14 11.78
C ASP A 33 11.18 21.27 10.55
N GLU A 34 10.43 21.42 9.47
CA GLU A 34 10.64 20.64 8.25
C GLU A 34 11.95 20.97 7.53
N ASN A 35 12.52 22.17 7.71
CA ASN A 35 13.80 22.51 7.10
C ASN A 35 14.93 21.75 7.80
N GLU A 36 14.87 21.62 9.11
CA GLU A 36 15.80 20.78 9.89
C GLU A 36 15.66 19.31 9.49
N LEU A 37 14.42 18.82 9.32
CA LEU A 37 14.15 17.46 8.85
C LEU A 37 14.75 17.21 7.46
N ALA A 38 14.49 18.10 6.50
CA ALA A 38 15.03 18.00 5.14
C ALA A 38 16.57 18.00 5.14
N ARG A 39 17.20 18.90 5.90
CA ARG A 39 18.67 18.92 6.03
C ARG A 39 19.22 17.62 6.60
N LEU A 40 18.61 17.10 7.66
CA LEU A 40 19.06 15.85 8.28
C LEU A 40 18.93 14.65 7.34
N LEU A 41 17.87 14.59 6.54
CA LEU A 41 17.69 13.57 5.51
C LEU A 41 18.77 13.67 4.41
N SER A 42 19.05 14.89 3.93
CA SER A 42 20.11 15.12 2.94
C SER A 42 21.51 14.82 3.48
N ASP A 43 21.82 15.21 4.73
CA ASP A 43 23.11 14.94 5.38
C ASP A 43 23.36 13.44 5.57
N LYS A 44 22.28 12.65 5.81
CA LYS A 44 22.35 11.18 5.82
C LYS A 44 22.54 10.58 4.43
N GLY A 45 22.34 11.36 3.36
CA GLY A 45 22.34 10.88 1.99
C GLY A 45 21.09 10.07 1.64
N TYR A 46 19.95 10.35 2.29
CA TYR A 46 18.68 9.68 1.97
C TYR A 46 18.20 10.04 0.56
N GLY A 47 18.25 11.32 0.19
CA GLY A 47 17.86 11.80 -1.13
C GLY A 47 18.22 13.26 -1.33
N ASP A 48 18.06 13.73 -2.57
CA ASP A 48 18.42 15.08 -2.98
C ASP A 48 17.17 15.97 -3.04
N GLY A 49 17.27 17.20 -2.55
CA GLY A 49 16.16 18.15 -2.58
C GLY A 49 16.29 19.22 -1.50
N LYS A 50 15.40 20.22 -1.54
CA LYS A 50 15.31 21.27 -0.50
C LYS A 50 14.15 21.03 0.45
N THR A 51 13.09 20.38 -0.02
CA THR A 51 11.91 20.01 0.78
C THR A 51 11.92 18.52 1.08
N VAL A 52 11.15 18.11 2.09
CA VAL A 52 10.99 16.69 2.44
C VAL A 52 10.41 15.91 1.26
N GLU A 53 9.43 16.48 0.57
CA GLU A 53 8.78 15.87 -0.59
C GLU A 53 9.76 15.71 -1.77
N GLU A 54 10.56 16.73 -2.11
CA GLU A 54 11.58 16.62 -3.17
C GLU A 54 12.62 15.52 -2.86
N ILE A 55 13.06 15.44 -1.59
CA ILE A 55 14.00 14.42 -1.12
C ILE A 55 13.41 13.01 -1.25
N ILE A 56 12.15 12.83 -0.82
CA ILE A 56 11.44 11.56 -0.94
C ILE A 56 11.31 11.15 -2.40
N ASP A 57 10.93 12.06 -3.28
CA ASP A 57 10.75 11.78 -4.71
C ASP A 57 12.08 11.41 -5.38
N SER A 58 13.17 12.12 -5.04
CA SER A 58 14.52 11.79 -5.51
C SER A 58 14.97 10.42 -5.02
N HIS A 59 14.75 10.10 -3.74
CA HIS A 59 15.06 8.78 -3.18
C HIS A 59 14.24 7.67 -3.85
N THR A 60 12.91 7.86 -4.01
CA THR A 60 12.03 6.89 -4.67
C THR A 60 12.50 6.63 -6.11
N LYS A 61 12.88 7.67 -6.86
CA LYS A 61 13.42 7.52 -8.21
C LYS A 61 14.74 6.74 -8.22
N ALA A 62 15.70 7.12 -7.37
CA ALA A 62 16.99 6.45 -7.29
C ALA A 62 16.86 4.97 -6.87
N MET A 63 15.94 4.67 -5.95
CA MET A 63 15.60 3.31 -5.54
C MET A 63 15.09 2.47 -6.71
N TRP A 64 14.18 3.01 -7.52
CA TRP A 64 13.66 2.30 -8.69
C TRP A 64 14.70 2.11 -9.79
N ASP A 65 15.49 3.16 -10.09
CA ASP A 65 16.59 3.06 -11.05
C ASP A 65 17.60 1.99 -10.62
N TYR A 66 17.92 1.95 -9.32
CA TYR A 66 18.77 0.92 -8.73
C TYR A 66 18.16 -0.48 -8.85
N LEU A 67 16.92 -0.70 -8.38
CA LEU A 67 16.27 -2.01 -8.43
C LEU A 67 16.16 -2.53 -9.87
N LYS A 68 15.84 -1.65 -10.82
CA LYS A 68 15.77 -2.00 -12.25
C LYS A 68 17.15 -2.36 -12.83
N SER A 69 18.22 -1.80 -12.29
CA SER A 69 19.60 -2.10 -12.71
C SER A 69 20.12 -3.43 -12.16
N VAL A 70 19.56 -3.94 -11.07
CA VAL A 70 20.03 -5.18 -10.42
C VAL A 70 19.06 -6.35 -10.53
N ALA A 71 17.75 -6.13 -10.67
CA ALA A 71 16.77 -7.21 -10.72
C ALA A 71 16.91 -8.05 -12.00
N PRO A 72 17.12 -9.38 -11.91
CA PRO A 72 17.10 -10.28 -13.06
C PRO A 72 15.75 -10.33 -13.75
N ASP A 73 14.68 -10.27 -12.95
CA ASP A 73 13.30 -10.17 -13.39
C ASP A 73 12.65 -9.01 -12.62
N PHE A 74 12.34 -7.94 -13.33
CA PHE A 74 11.71 -6.76 -12.73
C PHE A 74 10.19 -6.91 -12.59
N GLU A 75 9.57 -7.85 -13.29
CA GLU A 75 8.11 -8.06 -13.23
C GLU A 75 7.65 -8.55 -11.85
N ILE A 76 8.57 -9.07 -11.04
CA ILE A 76 8.33 -9.43 -9.64
C ILE A 76 7.77 -8.27 -8.79
N PHE A 77 8.00 -7.02 -9.20
CA PHE A 77 7.48 -5.82 -8.55
C PHE A 77 6.09 -5.39 -9.05
N ASN A 78 5.60 -5.92 -10.18
CA ASN A 78 4.31 -5.53 -10.77
C ASN A 78 3.12 -5.59 -9.79
N PRO A 79 3.01 -6.59 -8.88
CA PRO A 79 1.95 -6.61 -7.87
C PRO A 79 1.85 -5.35 -7.01
N PHE A 80 2.95 -4.64 -6.80
CA PHE A 80 2.96 -3.38 -6.06
C PHE A 80 2.54 -2.20 -6.95
N PHE A 81 2.83 -2.25 -8.25
CA PHE A 81 2.50 -1.20 -9.22
C PHE A 81 1.02 -1.16 -9.54
N TYR A 82 0.31 -2.28 -9.46
CA TYR A 82 -1.14 -2.31 -9.66
C TYR A 82 -1.88 -1.37 -8.71
N GLN A 83 -1.33 -1.08 -7.53
CA GLN A 83 -1.89 -0.08 -6.61
C GLN A 83 -1.88 1.32 -7.23
N ASN A 84 -0.78 1.68 -7.89
CA ASN A 84 -0.63 2.94 -8.60
C ASN A 84 -1.55 2.97 -9.83
N ASP A 85 -1.65 1.88 -10.58
CA ASP A 85 -2.55 1.79 -11.75
C ASP A 85 -4.02 2.03 -11.35
N VAL A 86 -4.48 1.41 -10.26
CA VAL A 86 -5.85 1.57 -9.75
C VAL A 86 -6.07 2.93 -9.11
N HIS A 87 -5.10 3.46 -8.37
CA HIS A 87 -5.15 4.86 -7.92
C HIS A 87 -5.28 5.83 -9.10
N ASN A 88 -4.43 5.69 -10.12
CA ASN A 88 -4.42 6.52 -11.31
C ASN A 88 -5.74 6.40 -12.08
N LEU A 89 -6.30 5.20 -12.23
CA LEU A 89 -7.62 5.02 -12.86
C LEU A 89 -8.70 5.77 -12.09
N LYS A 90 -8.74 5.66 -10.75
CA LYS A 90 -9.71 6.40 -9.91
C LYS A 90 -9.54 7.92 -10.05
N VAL A 91 -8.30 8.39 -10.10
CA VAL A 91 -7.95 9.79 -10.29
C VAL A 91 -8.44 10.29 -11.66
N VAL A 92 -8.15 9.55 -12.74
CA VAL A 92 -8.60 9.88 -14.11
C VAL A 92 -10.13 9.86 -14.19
N LEU A 93 -10.80 8.82 -13.69
CA LEU A 93 -12.27 8.72 -13.67
C LEU A 93 -12.91 9.94 -13.01
N LYS A 94 -12.51 10.25 -11.77
CA LYS A 94 -13.08 11.35 -10.99
C LYS A 94 -12.70 12.71 -11.57
N GLY A 95 -11.47 12.86 -12.03
CA GLY A 95 -10.95 14.09 -12.62
C GLY A 95 -11.65 14.45 -13.93
N THR A 96 -11.78 13.49 -14.86
CA THR A 96 -12.49 13.66 -16.14
C THR A 96 -13.96 14.00 -15.91
N MET A 97 -14.66 13.26 -15.04
CA MET A 97 -16.08 13.53 -14.75
C MET A 97 -16.32 14.86 -14.04
N ALA A 98 -15.40 15.28 -13.17
CA ALA A 98 -15.48 16.56 -12.48
C ALA A 98 -14.92 17.75 -13.29
N ASN A 99 -14.35 17.49 -14.48
CA ASN A 99 -13.61 18.45 -15.30
C ASN A 99 -12.55 19.23 -14.48
N ARG A 100 -11.72 18.51 -13.73
CA ARG A 100 -10.62 19.05 -12.92
C ARG A 100 -9.29 18.50 -13.40
N ASP A 101 -8.23 19.28 -13.28
CA ASP A 101 -6.89 18.76 -13.48
C ASP A 101 -6.50 17.79 -12.36
N TYR A 102 -5.75 16.76 -12.75
CA TYR A 102 -5.33 15.66 -11.89
C TYR A 102 -3.91 15.18 -12.17
N GLY A 103 -3.14 15.91 -13.01
CA GLY A 103 -1.79 15.52 -13.39
C GLY A 103 -0.86 15.30 -12.19
N GLU A 104 -0.95 16.17 -11.18
CA GLU A 104 -0.15 16.10 -9.95
C GLU A 104 -0.52 14.93 -9.03
N LEU A 105 -1.67 14.27 -9.26
CA LEU A 105 -2.12 13.14 -8.44
C LEU A 105 -1.72 11.79 -9.03
N ILE A 106 -1.09 11.78 -10.21
CA ILE A 106 -0.65 10.57 -10.90
C ILE A 106 0.60 10.00 -10.21
N LEU A 107 0.56 8.70 -9.91
CA LEU A 107 1.64 7.97 -9.27
C LEU A 107 2.40 7.10 -10.27
N THR A 108 3.71 6.98 -10.04
CA THR A 108 4.62 6.11 -10.77
C THR A 108 5.47 5.29 -9.80
N PRO A 109 6.00 4.11 -10.17
CA PRO A 109 5.85 3.43 -11.47
C PRO A 109 4.45 2.83 -11.69
N LEU A 110 4.16 2.48 -12.94
CA LEU A 110 2.85 2.00 -13.41
C LEU A 110 3.03 0.87 -14.42
N THR A 111 2.02 0.01 -14.56
CA THR A 111 1.98 -1.03 -15.61
C THR A 111 1.07 -0.63 -16.77
N ILE A 112 0.18 0.33 -16.55
CA ILE A 112 -0.72 0.88 -17.57
C ILE A 112 -0.39 2.36 -17.76
N SER A 113 -0.04 2.76 -19.00
CA SER A 113 0.33 4.15 -19.27
C SER A 113 -0.82 5.12 -18.96
N VAL A 114 -0.46 6.32 -18.53
CA VAL A 114 -1.42 7.39 -18.21
C VAL A 114 -2.28 7.73 -19.43
N GLU A 115 -1.68 7.71 -20.63
CA GLU A 115 -2.35 7.96 -21.90
C GLU A 115 -3.43 6.89 -22.18
N THR A 116 -3.12 5.62 -21.89
CA THR A 116 -4.08 4.52 -22.03
C THR A 116 -5.24 4.68 -21.06
N LEU A 117 -4.97 5.04 -19.79
CA LEU A 117 -6.01 5.30 -18.80
C LEU A 117 -6.91 6.47 -19.23
N LYS A 118 -6.33 7.57 -19.68
CA LYS A 118 -7.05 8.75 -20.20
C LYS A 118 -7.93 8.38 -21.38
N GLU A 119 -7.37 7.70 -22.38
CA GLU A 119 -8.13 7.29 -23.57
C GLU A 119 -9.28 6.34 -23.21
N ALA A 120 -9.03 5.37 -22.32
CA ALA A 120 -10.05 4.42 -21.89
C ALA A 120 -11.23 5.13 -21.21
N VAL A 121 -10.96 6.10 -20.33
CA VAL A 121 -12.00 6.85 -19.61
C VAL A 121 -12.72 7.85 -20.51
N GLU A 122 -11.99 8.69 -21.24
CA GLU A 122 -12.57 9.77 -22.05
C GLU A 122 -13.40 9.24 -23.21
N LYS A 123 -12.95 8.16 -23.87
CA LYS A 123 -13.66 7.55 -25.00
C LYS A 123 -14.56 6.39 -24.58
N ARG A 124 -14.64 6.10 -23.27
CA ARG A 124 -15.32 4.91 -22.72
C ARG A 124 -14.90 3.62 -23.44
N LYS A 125 -13.60 3.46 -23.67
CA LYS A 125 -12.98 2.30 -24.33
C LYS A 125 -12.19 1.47 -23.32
N PHE A 126 -12.89 0.89 -22.35
CA PHE A 126 -12.24 0.10 -21.29
C PHE A 126 -11.61 -1.20 -21.78
N SER A 127 -11.91 -1.65 -23.00
CA SER A 127 -11.18 -2.73 -23.67
C SER A 127 -9.72 -2.42 -23.97
N LEU A 128 -9.29 -1.15 -23.84
CA LEU A 128 -7.88 -0.76 -23.87
C LEU A 128 -7.13 -1.14 -22.58
N LEU A 129 -7.86 -1.40 -21.49
CA LEU A 129 -7.28 -1.83 -20.23
C LEU A 129 -7.07 -3.35 -20.21
N PRO A 130 -6.13 -3.87 -19.40
CA PRO A 130 -5.97 -5.30 -19.22
C PRO A 130 -7.26 -5.98 -18.72
N ASP A 131 -7.46 -7.25 -19.09
CA ASP A 131 -8.67 -8.02 -18.80
C ASP A 131 -9.10 -8.01 -17.33
N TRP A 132 -8.12 -8.00 -16.41
CA TRP A 132 -8.38 -7.99 -14.97
C TRP A 132 -9.01 -6.68 -14.47
N LEU A 133 -8.89 -5.59 -15.23
CA LEU A 133 -9.33 -4.25 -14.83
C LEU A 133 -10.47 -3.72 -15.71
N ALA A 134 -10.51 -4.09 -16.99
CA ALA A 134 -11.44 -3.54 -17.99
C ALA A 134 -12.90 -3.54 -17.53
N LYS A 135 -13.40 -4.68 -17.04
CA LYS A 135 -14.78 -4.82 -16.56
C LYS A 135 -15.06 -3.95 -15.35
N ALA A 136 -14.18 -3.98 -14.34
CA ALA A 136 -14.35 -3.19 -13.13
C ALA A 136 -14.29 -1.68 -13.41
N ALA A 137 -13.46 -1.26 -14.36
CA ALA A 137 -13.37 0.13 -14.80
C ALA A 137 -14.67 0.62 -15.48
N ASP A 138 -15.28 -0.20 -16.35
CA ASP A 138 -16.56 0.14 -16.99
C ASP A 138 -17.69 0.21 -15.95
N GLU A 139 -17.79 -0.78 -15.05
CA GLU A 139 -18.78 -0.77 -13.97
C GLU A 139 -18.59 0.42 -13.02
N ALA A 140 -17.34 0.78 -12.71
CA ALA A 140 -17.01 1.93 -11.88
C ALA A 140 -17.39 3.27 -12.57
N TYR A 141 -17.15 3.38 -13.88
CA TYR A 141 -17.58 4.52 -14.68
C TYR A 141 -19.10 4.65 -14.68
N GLU A 142 -19.83 3.58 -14.99
CA GLU A 142 -21.31 3.61 -15.02
C GLU A 142 -21.90 3.94 -13.67
N THR A 143 -21.34 3.36 -12.59
CA THR A 143 -21.74 3.68 -11.22
C THR A 143 -21.59 5.18 -10.96
N LEU A 144 -20.42 5.75 -11.27
CA LEU A 144 -20.17 7.16 -11.01
C LEU A 144 -21.02 8.09 -11.89
N ALA A 145 -21.17 7.76 -13.18
CA ALA A 145 -21.93 8.55 -14.14
C ALA A 145 -23.44 8.59 -13.82
N HIS A 146 -24.01 7.46 -13.39
CA HIS A 146 -25.46 7.33 -13.19
C HIS A 146 -25.93 7.66 -11.77
N THR A 147 -25.15 7.30 -10.76
CA THR A 147 -25.59 7.45 -9.35
C THR A 147 -24.80 8.51 -8.59
N GLY A 148 -23.64 8.95 -9.12
CA GLY A 148 -22.71 9.80 -8.39
C GLY A 148 -22.01 9.10 -7.21
N ASP A 149 -22.19 7.79 -7.04
CA ASP A 149 -21.60 7.04 -5.93
C ASP A 149 -20.12 6.75 -6.15
N ALA A 150 -19.28 7.73 -5.82
CA ALA A 150 -17.83 7.59 -5.85
C ALA A 150 -17.30 6.50 -4.92
N ARG A 151 -18.01 6.17 -3.83
CA ARG A 151 -17.56 5.14 -2.88
C ARG A 151 -17.73 3.74 -3.47
N MET A 152 -18.85 3.49 -4.14
CA MET A 152 -19.08 2.23 -4.85
C MET A 152 -18.17 2.13 -6.08
N SER A 153 -18.00 3.22 -6.84
CA SER A 153 -17.07 3.28 -7.97
C SER A 153 -15.66 2.87 -7.54
N ASP A 154 -15.11 3.48 -6.48
CA ASP A 154 -13.79 3.12 -5.94
C ASP A 154 -13.74 1.66 -5.48
N ALA A 155 -14.79 1.16 -4.82
CA ALA A 155 -14.83 -0.21 -4.29
C ALA A 155 -14.78 -1.29 -5.37
N LEU A 156 -15.41 -1.07 -6.53
CA LEU A 156 -15.37 -2.00 -7.66
C LEU A 156 -13.94 -2.16 -8.19
N VAL A 157 -13.24 -1.05 -8.37
CA VAL A 157 -11.86 -1.06 -8.88
C VAL A 157 -10.88 -1.60 -7.81
N ASP A 158 -11.07 -1.23 -6.54
CA ASP A 158 -10.25 -1.72 -5.44
C ASP A 158 -10.42 -3.25 -5.24
N LYS A 159 -11.60 -3.81 -5.51
CA LYS A 159 -11.79 -5.27 -5.49
C LYS A 159 -11.00 -5.96 -6.60
N ALA A 160 -11.05 -5.43 -7.83
CA ALA A 160 -10.28 -5.97 -8.96
C ALA A 160 -8.76 -5.94 -8.67
N LEU A 161 -8.27 -4.90 -7.99
CA LEU A 161 -6.88 -4.84 -7.50
C LEU A 161 -6.55 -6.00 -6.56
N MET A 162 -7.39 -6.23 -5.55
CA MET A 162 -7.17 -7.29 -4.56
C MET A 162 -7.15 -8.68 -5.23
N GLU A 163 -8.09 -8.95 -6.16
CA GLU A 163 -8.13 -10.20 -6.93
C GLU A 163 -6.88 -10.36 -7.82
N LYS A 164 -6.43 -9.27 -8.45
CA LYS A 164 -5.21 -9.28 -9.26
C LYS A 164 -3.95 -9.51 -8.43
N MET A 165 -3.86 -8.96 -7.23
CA MET A 165 -2.73 -9.18 -6.32
C MET A 165 -2.63 -10.65 -5.91
N ILE A 166 -3.75 -11.27 -5.52
CA ILE A 166 -3.77 -12.70 -5.13
C ILE A 166 -3.36 -13.58 -6.32
N SER A 167 -4.02 -13.43 -7.46
CA SER A 167 -3.73 -14.25 -8.65
C SER A 167 -2.29 -14.06 -9.17
N SER A 168 -1.75 -12.84 -9.09
CA SER A 168 -0.34 -12.59 -9.47
C SER A 168 0.62 -13.23 -8.49
N ALA A 169 0.37 -13.12 -7.18
CA ALA A 169 1.20 -13.75 -6.15
C ALA A 169 1.21 -15.28 -6.28
N GLU A 170 0.10 -15.89 -6.67
CA GLU A 170 -0.01 -17.34 -6.92
C GLU A 170 0.82 -17.79 -8.13
N GLY A 171 0.92 -16.96 -9.17
CA GLY A 171 1.76 -17.21 -10.34
C GLY A 171 3.26 -17.15 -10.08
N PHE A 172 3.70 -16.48 -9.02
CA PHE A 172 5.11 -16.45 -8.63
C PHE A 172 5.50 -17.67 -7.77
N SER A 173 6.77 -18.06 -7.83
CA SER A 173 7.34 -19.10 -6.95
C SER A 173 7.56 -18.62 -5.51
N SER A 174 7.54 -17.30 -5.28
CA SER A 174 7.82 -16.71 -3.96
C SER A 174 6.69 -16.98 -2.95
N GLN A 175 6.98 -17.81 -1.94
CA GLN A 175 6.06 -18.04 -0.83
C GLN A 175 5.85 -16.76 0.00
N PHE A 176 6.87 -15.92 0.08
CA PHE A 176 6.78 -14.61 0.73
C PHE A 176 5.69 -13.74 0.07
N LEU A 177 5.70 -13.58 -1.26
CA LEU A 177 4.69 -12.76 -1.95
C LEU A 177 3.27 -13.30 -1.73
N LYS A 178 3.10 -14.63 -1.75
CA LYS A 178 1.80 -15.27 -1.47
C LYS A 178 1.29 -14.89 -0.09
N THR A 179 2.12 -15.07 0.94
CA THR A 179 1.75 -14.71 2.31
C THR A 179 1.52 -13.20 2.45
N TYR A 180 2.40 -12.37 1.89
CA TYR A 180 2.31 -10.92 1.97
C TYR A 180 0.99 -10.39 1.38
N PHE A 181 0.65 -10.77 0.15
CA PHE A 181 -0.57 -10.28 -0.49
C PHE A 181 -1.84 -10.89 0.08
N LYS A 182 -1.82 -12.15 0.55
CA LYS A 182 -2.94 -12.71 1.32
C LYS A 182 -3.19 -11.93 2.60
N THR A 183 -2.14 -11.60 3.37
CA THR A 183 -2.24 -10.74 4.56
C THR A 183 -2.76 -9.34 4.21
N TYR A 184 -2.26 -8.73 3.14
CA TYR A 184 -2.69 -7.41 2.69
C TYR A 184 -4.19 -7.39 2.32
N VAL A 185 -4.65 -8.35 1.52
CA VAL A 185 -6.06 -8.45 1.11
C VAL A 185 -6.96 -8.79 2.29
N PHE A 186 -6.53 -9.69 3.18
CA PHE A 186 -7.23 -10.01 4.43
C PHE A 186 -7.52 -8.75 5.26
N TYR A 187 -6.49 -7.92 5.51
CA TYR A 187 -6.68 -6.68 6.27
C TYR A 187 -7.39 -5.59 5.47
N SER A 188 -7.26 -5.56 4.15
CA SER A 188 -8.03 -4.63 3.30
C SER A 188 -9.53 -4.91 3.39
N ASN A 189 -9.92 -6.18 3.34
CA ASN A 189 -11.29 -6.61 3.58
C ASN A 189 -11.80 -6.22 4.98
N ILE A 190 -11.00 -6.42 6.03
CA ILE A 190 -11.35 -5.99 7.39
C ILE A 190 -11.56 -4.47 7.45
N LYS A 191 -10.69 -3.68 6.83
CA LYS A 191 -10.84 -2.21 6.77
C LYS A 191 -12.12 -1.78 6.08
N ILE A 192 -12.45 -2.43 4.96
CA ILE A 192 -13.72 -2.22 4.26
C ILE A 192 -14.89 -2.51 5.20
N ALA A 193 -14.90 -3.68 5.85
CA ALA A 193 -15.97 -4.08 6.77
C ALA A 193 -16.12 -3.12 7.96
N LEU A 194 -15.02 -2.73 8.61
CA LEU A 194 -15.02 -1.80 9.74
C LEU A 194 -15.56 -0.41 9.34
N ARG A 195 -15.14 0.09 8.18
CA ARG A 195 -15.65 1.36 7.63
C ARG A 195 -17.14 1.25 7.27
N SER A 196 -17.55 0.14 6.67
CA SER A 196 -18.93 -0.15 6.32
C SER A 196 -19.85 -0.19 7.54
N ALA A 197 -19.45 -0.91 8.60
CA ALA A 197 -20.21 -1.00 9.85
C ALA A 197 -20.38 0.37 10.53
N ARG A 198 -19.37 1.25 10.44
CA ARG A 198 -19.44 2.62 10.98
C ARG A 198 -20.29 3.58 10.16
N THR A 199 -20.36 3.37 8.85
CA THR A 199 -21.03 4.30 7.93
C THR A 199 -22.41 3.80 7.46
N GLY A 200 -22.86 2.64 7.94
CA GLY A 200 -24.18 2.09 7.62
C GLY A 200 -24.35 1.70 6.15
N THR A 201 -23.30 1.20 5.49
CA THR A 201 -23.38 0.82 4.07
C THR A 201 -24.27 -0.41 3.86
N SER A 202 -24.81 -0.54 2.64
CA SER A 202 -25.68 -1.66 2.26
C SER A 202 -24.94 -3.00 2.14
N MET A 203 -25.72 -4.08 2.15
CA MET A 203 -25.24 -5.44 1.84
C MET A 203 -24.66 -5.51 0.42
N ASP A 204 -25.29 -4.84 -0.55
CA ASP A 204 -24.82 -4.78 -1.94
C ASP A 204 -23.40 -4.19 -2.03
N TYR A 205 -23.13 -3.10 -1.29
CA TYR A 205 -21.79 -2.51 -1.20
C TYR A 205 -20.76 -3.51 -0.69
N LEU A 206 -21.06 -4.21 0.41
CA LEU A 206 -20.13 -5.18 0.98
C LEU A 206 -19.85 -6.36 0.04
N LEU A 207 -20.86 -6.85 -0.68
CA LEU A 207 -20.70 -7.93 -1.66
C LEU A 207 -19.82 -7.51 -2.85
N LYS A 208 -19.94 -6.26 -3.28
CA LYS A 208 -19.15 -5.69 -4.38
C LYS A 208 -17.75 -5.23 -3.95
N ALA A 209 -17.56 -4.85 -2.69
CA ALA A 209 -16.29 -4.32 -2.19
C ALA A 209 -15.35 -5.40 -1.64
N LEU A 210 -15.88 -6.46 -1.02
CA LEU A 210 -15.06 -7.50 -0.39
C LEU A 210 -14.53 -8.52 -1.41
N CYS A 211 -13.22 -8.75 -1.38
CA CYS A 211 -12.53 -9.77 -2.17
C CYS A 211 -12.62 -11.13 -1.47
N ASP A 212 -12.63 -12.21 -2.23
CA ASP A 212 -12.47 -13.55 -1.67
C ASP A 212 -10.98 -13.81 -1.41
N VAL A 213 -10.64 -14.31 -0.23
CA VAL A 213 -9.28 -14.66 0.18
C VAL A 213 -9.38 -15.72 1.27
N ASP A 214 -8.38 -16.61 1.32
CA ASP A 214 -8.28 -17.63 2.37
C ASP A 214 -8.37 -17.00 3.76
N ASP A 215 -8.90 -17.78 4.70
CA ASP A 215 -9.07 -17.41 6.12
C ASP A 215 -10.02 -16.24 6.40
N PHE A 216 -10.58 -15.60 5.38
CA PHE A 216 -11.57 -14.54 5.53
C PHE A 216 -13.00 -15.07 5.34
N ARG A 217 -13.75 -15.29 6.44
CA ARG A 217 -15.14 -15.79 6.39
C ARG A 217 -16.10 -14.66 6.00
N LYS A 218 -16.11 -14.30 4.71
CA LYS A 218 -16.85 -13.18 4.13
C LYS A 218 -18.32 -13.11 4.55
N SER A 219 -19.07 -14.20 4.47
CA SER A 219 -20.49 -14.22 4.84
C SER A 219 -20.73 -13.83 6.31
N SER A 220 -19.90 -14.34 7.23
CA SER A 220 -19.97 -14.00 8.65
C SER A 220 -19.63 -12.54 8.90
N VAL A 221 -18.59 -12.03 8.24
CA VAL A 221 -18.15 -10.63 8.34
C VAL A 221 -19.23 -9.68 7.81
N ILE A 222 -19.85 -9.98 6.67
CA ILE A 222 -20.95 -9.17 6.11
C ILE A 222 -22.13 -9.13 7.09
N SER A 223 -22.56 -10.30 7.58
CA SER A 223 -23.68 -10.41 8.52
C SER A 223 -23.42 -9.61 9.80
N ALA A 224 -22.20 -9.68 10.33
CA ALA A 224 -21.81 -8.94 11.53
C ALA A 224 -21.71 -7.42 11.26
N ALA A 225 -21.12 -7.01 10.14
CA ALA A 225 -20.99 -5.60 9.76
C ALA A 225 -22.36 -4.91 9.61
N LEU A 226 -23.35 -5.60 9.05
CA LEU A 226 -24.73 -5.09 8.90
C LEU A 226 -25.45 -4.94 10.24
N LYS A 227 -25.04 -5.68 11.29
CA LYS A 227 -25.57 -5.54 12.66
C LYS A 227 -24.93 -4.40 13.44
N GLY A 228 -23.83 -3.82 12.93
CA GLY A 228 -23.13 -2.71 13.55
C GLY A 228 -21.71 -3.05 13.99
N ILE A 229 -20.98 -2.01 14.42
CA ILE A 229 -19.54 -2.09 14.71
C ILE A 229 -19.20 -3.07 15.84
N ASP A 230 -20.01 -3.12 16.91
CA ASP A 230 -19.75 -4.01 18.05
C ASP A 230 -19.86 -5.48 17.64
N SER A 231 -20.92 -5.83 16.89
CA SER A 231 -21.09 -7.19 16.36
C SER A 231 -19.94 -7.59 15.44
N LEU A 232 -19.43 -6.66 14.63
CA LEU A 232 -18.31 -6.91 13.72
C LEU A 232 -17.00 -7.10 14.49
N VAL A 233 -16.73 -6.26 15.48
CA VAL A 233 -15.55 -6.35 16.33
C VAL A 233 -15.53 -7.67 17.10
N ASP A 234 -16.67 -8.09 17.64
CA ASP A 234 -16.80 -9.38 18.33
C ASP A 234 -16.59 -10.56 17.39
N GLU A 235 -17.11 -10.48 16.15
CA GLU A 235 -16.87 -11.52 15.15
C GLU A 235 -15.40 -11.61 14.76
N LEU A 236 -14.76 -10.48 14.42
CA LEU A 236 -13.36 -10.43 14.00
C LEU A 236 -12.38 -10.78 15.13
N SER A 237 -12.74 -10.56 16.39
CA SER A 237 -11.93 -10.95 17.56
C SER A 237 -11.73 -12.47 17.66
N LYS A 238 -12.57 -13.27 17.00
CA LYS A 238 -12.47 -14.74 16.97
C LYS A 238 -11.45 -15.26 15.95
N TYR A 239 -10.89 -14.39 15.12
CA TYR A 239 -9.96 -14.75 14.05
C TYR A 239 -8.54 -14.74 14.63
N SER A 240 -7.81 -15.83 14.43
CA SER A 240 -6.42 -15.99 14.88
C SER A 240 -5.43 -15.72 13.75
N GLU A 241 -5.91 -15.84 12.52
CA GLU A 241 -5.15 -15.74 11.28
C GLU A 241 -4.54 -14.35 11.16
N TYR A 242 -3.25 -14.31 10.81
CA TYR A 242 -2.43 -13.10 10.70
C TYR A 242 -2.34 -12.23 11.98
N GLY A 243 -2.81 -12.74 13.13
CA GLY A 243 -2.90 -11.98 14.38
C GLY A 243 -4.13 -11.06 14.43
N CYS A 244 -5.23 -11.42 13.75
CA CYS A 244 -6.44 -10.59 13.68
C CYS A 244 -7.01 -10.21 15.06
N GLY A 245 -7.08 -11.13 16.03
CA GLY A 245 -7.56 -10.81 17.38
C GLY A 245 -6.76 -9.69 18.09
N GLU A 246 -5.43 -9.66 17.92
CA GLU A 246 -4.58 -8.56 18.38
C GLU A 246 -4.88 -7.27 17.62
N ALA A 247 -4.99 -7.35 16.29
CA ALA A 247 -5.34 -6.20 15.45
C ALA A 247 -6.66 -5.54 15.91
N ILE A 248 -7.69 -6.35 16.19
CA ILE A 248 -8.97 -5.85 16.70
C ILE A 248 -8.85 -5.27 18.12
N SER A 249 -7.97 -5.82 18.95
CA SER A 249 -7.65 -5.23 20.26
C SER A 249 -7.00 -3.86 20.11
N GLU A 250 -6.13 -3.65 19.12
CA GLU A 250 -5.60 -2.34 18.77
C GLU A 250 -6.67 -1.40 18.19
N TYR A 251 -7.59 -1.92 17.38
CA TYR A 251 -8.72 -1.14 16.84
C TYR A 251 -9.60 -0.54 17.94
N LYS A 252 -9.86 -1.32 19.00
CA LYS A 252 -10.60 -0.86 20.20
C LYS A 252 -9.91 0.32 20.89
N LYS A 253 -8.58 0.45 20.78
CA LYS A 253 -7.83 1.63 21.26
C LYS A 253 -8.02 2.80 20.30
N SER A 254 -7.76 2.59 19.00
CA SER A 254 -8.09 3.54 17.94
C SER A 254 -7.95 2.94 16.54
N PRO A 255 -8.62 3.51 15.51
CA PRO A 255 -8.38 3.13 14.12
C PRO A 255 -6.91 3.30 13.69
N SER A 256 -6.22 4.32 14.22
CA SER A 256 -4.80 4.54 13.89
C SER A 256 -3.89 3.45 14.48
N ALA A 257 -4.19 2.95 15.68
CA ALA A 257 -3.46 1.83 16.28
C ALA A 257 -3.66 0.53 15.48
N PHE A 258 -4.87 0.29 14.96
CA PHE A 258 -5.13 -0.80 14.02
C PHE A 258 -4.30 -0.67 12.73
N GLU A 259 -4.31 0.48 12.06
CA GLU A 259 -3.51 0.65 10.83
C GLU A 259 -2.01 0.44 11.11
N ARG A 260 -1.51 0.94 12.25
CA ARG A 260 -0.13 0.68 12.69
C ARG A 260 0.14 -0.80 12.85
N PHE A 261 -0.76 -1.56 13.48
CA PHE A 261 -0.62 -3.01 13.62
C PHE A 261 -0.53 -3.69 12.25
N VAL A 262 -1.40 -3.32 11.30
CA VAL A 262 -1.43 -3.91 9.95
C VAL A 262 -0.13 -3.62 9.20
N ASP A 263 0.32 -2.36 9.18
CA ASP A 263 1.59 -1.99 8.55
C ASP A 263 2.78 -2.74 9.20
N ASN A 264 2.81 -2.82 10.54
CA ASN A 264 3.85 -3.54 11.27
C ASN A 264 3.81 -5.05 10.99
N ARG A 265 2.63 -5.64 10.83
CA ARG A 265 2.50 -7.05 10.47
C ARG A 265 3.11 -7.32 9.10
N LEU A 266 2.83 -6.49 8.11
CA LEU A 266 3.37 -6.63 6.76
C LEU A 266 4.89 -6.48 6.73
N ILE A 267 5.45 -5.49 7.44
CA ILE A 267 6.92 -5.32 7.48
C ILE A 267 7.60 -6.43 8.26
N LYS A 268 6.96 -6.96 9.31
CA LYS A 268 7.48 -8.12 10.05
C LYS A 268 7.54 -9.38 9.17
N THR A 269 6.49 -9.65 8.38
CA THR A 269 6.51 -10.72 7.37
C THR A 269 7.68 -10.53 6.39
N ALA A 270 7.91 -9.30 5.92
CA ALA A 270 9.06 -9.00 5.06
C ALA A 270 10.39 -9.24 5.76
N LYS A 271 10.57 -8.84 7.02
CA LYS A 271 11.80 -9.11 7.78
C LYS A 271 12.05 -10.60 7.95
N GLU A 272 11.03 -11.35 8.34
CA GLU A 272 11.13 -12.79 8.63
C GLU A 272 11.53 -13.60 7.39
N SER A 273 10.97 -13.29 6.23
CA SER A 273 11.27 -13.99 4.97
C SER A 273 12.47 -13.40 4.22
N CYS A 274 12.49 -12.09 4.01
CA CYS A 274 13.42 -11.46 3.07
C CYS A 274 14.81 -11.24 3.66
N LYS A 275 14.97 -10.98 4.97
CA LYS A 275 16.31 -10.83 5.59
C LYS A 275 17.10 -12.14 5.65
N ARG A 276 16.39 -13.27 5.67
CA ARG A 276 16.99 -14.61 5.79
C ARG A 276 17.17 -15.32 4.46
N ALA A 277 16.53 -14.82 3.40
CA ALA A 277 16.64 -15.40 2.07
C ALA A 277 18.08 -15.26 1.53
N SER A 278 18.62 -16.40 1.08
CA SER A 278 19.94 -16.53 0.43
C SER A 278 19.85 -16.75 -1.08
N GLU A 279 18.63 -16.88 -1.60
CA GLU A 279 18.32 -17.09 -3.01
C GLU A 279 17.02 -16.36 -3.38
N GLY A 280 16.76 -16.23 -4.68
CA GLY A 280 15.52 -15.65 -5.18
C GLY A 280 15.45 -14.12 -5.10
N ALA A 281 14.24 -13.61 -5.34
CA ALA A 281 13.96 -12.18 -5.43
C ALA A 281 13.69 -11.53 -4.07
N GLU A 282 13.49 -12.33 -3.02
CA GLU A 282 13.06 -11.91 -1.69
C GLU A 282 13.93 -10.80 -1.11
N PRO A 283 15.27 -10.83 -1.16
CA PRO A 283 16.07 -9.73 -0.64
C PRO A 283 15.80 -8.39 -1.34
N LEU A 284 15.56 -8.40 -2.66
CA LEU A 284 15.23 -7.19 -3.43
C LEU A 284 13.86 -6.65 -3.00
N LEU A 285 12.87 -7.53 -2.82
CA LEU A 285 11.53 -7.19 -2.33
C LEU A 285 11.58 -6.63 -0.91
N GLY A 286 12.40 -7.21 -0.03
CA GLY A 286 12.61 -6.74 1.33
C GLY A 286 13.17 -5.32 1.38
N TYR A 287 14.20 -5.04 0.60
CA TYR A 287 14.78 -3.70 0.49
C TYR A 287 13.78 -2.67 -0.03
N TYR A 288 13.03 -3.01 -1.08
CA TYR A 288 11.95 -2.17 -1.60
C TYR A 288 10.92 -1.83 -0.51
N LEU A 289 10.40 -2.84 0.19
CA LEU A 289 9.42 -2.66 1.27
C LEU A 289 10.00 -1.85 2.44
N GLY A 290 11.30 -1.95 2.69
CA GLY A 290 12.01 -1.11 3.64
C GLY A 290 12.01 0.36 3.25
N CYS A 291 12.33 0.66 2.00
CA CYS A 291 12.29 2.03 1.46
C CYS A 291 10.87 2.63 1.55
N GLU A 292 9.84 1.84 1.22
CA GLU A 292 8.44 2.27 1.34
C GLU A 292 8.02 2.53 2.80
N ALA A 293 8.49 1.71 3.75
CA ALA A 293 8.25 1.91 5.17
C ALA A 293 8.91 3.20 5.70
N GLU A 294 10.13 3.50 5.25
CA GLU A 294 10.83 4.74 5.60
C GLU A 294 10.10 5.97 5.06
N LYS A 295 9.67 5.93 3.80
CA LYS A 295 8.85 7.00 3.21
C LYS A 295 7.61 7.28 4.06
N LYS A 296 6.88 6.24 4.48
CA LYS A 296 5.74 6.38 5.38
C LYS A 296 6.13 7.01 6.72
N VAL A 297 7.24 6.59 7.32
CA VAL A 297 7.73 7.14 8.60
C VAL A 297 8.10 8.62 8.47
N ILE A 298 8.82 9.00 7.42
CA ILE A 298 9.18 10.41 7.16
C ILE A 298 7.91 11.25 7.02
N HIS A 299 6.90 10.80 6.28
CA HIS A 299 5.63 11.54 6.16
C HIS A 299 4.89 11.70 7.50
N ILE A 300 4.93 10.70 8.39
CA ILE A 300 4.34 10.84 9.73
C ILE A 300 5.07 11.91 10.54
N ILE A 301 6.41 11.88 10.52
CA ILE A 301 7.25 12.82 11.26
C ILE A 301 7.04 14.24 10.72
N ALA A 302 7.14 14.43 9.40
CA ALA A 302 6.93 15.72 8.74
C ALA A 302 5.52 16.27 9.03
N SER A 303 4.49 15.43 8.94
CA SER A 303 3.12 15.82 9.29
C SER A 303 2.99 16.22 10.76
N GLY A 304 3.59 15.44 11.67
CA GLY A 304 3.60 15.73 13.10
C GLY A 304 4.29 17.05 13.44
N ILE A 305 5.43 17.34 12.81
CA ILE A 305 6.16 18.61 12.91
C ILE A 305 5.28 19.77 12.42
N ARG A 306 4.69 19.64 11.22
CA ARG A 306 3.80 20.67 10.64
C ARG A 306 2.64 21.02 11.55
N THR A 307 2.03 20.01 12.18
CA THR A 307 0.89 20.20 13.07
C THR A 307 1.30 20.47 14.52
N LYS A 308 2.60 20.58 14.82
CA LYS A 308 3.15 20.77 16.18
C LYS A 308 2.65 19.72 17.18
N THR A 309 2.52 18.47 16.71
CA THR A 309 2.20 17.33 17.56
C THR A 309 3.38 17.03 18.48
N ASP A 310 3.11 16.64 19.73
CA ASP A 310 4.16 16.24 20.65
C ASP A 310 4.90 14.98 20.16
N THR A 311 6.20 14.91 20.44
CA THR A 311 7.08 13.84 19.94
C THR A 311 6.63 12.44 20.37
N ASP A 312 6.05 12.30 21.57
CA ASP A 312 5.58 11.00 22.07
C ASP A 312 4.35 10.52 21.29
N THR A 313 3.39 11.41 21.00
CA THR A 313 2.26 11.08 20.13
C THR A 313 2.69 10.78 18.69
N ILE A 314 3.71 11.46 18.16
CA ILE A 314 4.28 11.11 16.85
C ILE A 314 4.89 9.70 16.91
N ARG A 315 5.69 9.42 17.96
CA ARG A 315 6.33 8.12 18.19
C ARG A 315 5.33 6.99 18.29
N GLU A 316 4.20 7.20 18.97
CA GLU A 316 3.11 6.22 19.03
C GLU A 316 2.50 5.92 17.65
N ARG A 317 2.60 6.82 16.68
CA ARG A 317 2.07 6.60 15.33
C ARG A 317 3.09 5.98 14.37
N LEU A 318 4.37 5.92 14.76
CA LEU A 318 5.41 5.37 13.91
C LEU A 318 5.20 3.88 13.66
N ARG A 319 5.54 3.48 12.44
CA ARG A 319 5.51 2.10 11.98
C ARG A 319 6.90 1.51 12.16
N GLU A 320 6.95 0.20 12.28
CA GLU A 320 8.21 -0.53 12.25
C GLU A 320 8.91 -0.29 10.90
N ILE A 321 10.20 0.03 10.96
CA ILE A 321 11.08 0.14 9.79
C ILE A 321 11.71 -1.21 9.48
N TYR A 322 12.18 -1.43 8.25
CA TYR A 322 12.82 -2.68 7.85
C TYR A 322 14.25 -2.84 8.38
N GLY A 323 15.01 -1.74 8.49
CA GLY A 323 16.39 -1.69 8.97
C GLY A 323 16.65 -2.52 10.21
#